data_AF-A0A1I3SZY1-F1
#
_entry.id   AF-A0A1I3SZY1-F1
#
_cell.length_a   1.000
_cell.length_b   1.000
_cell.length_c   1.000
_cell.angle_alpha   90.00
_cell.angle_beta   90.00
_cell.angle_gamma   90.00
#
_symmetry.space_group_name_H-M   'P 1'
#
loop_
_entity.id
_entity.type
_entity.pdbx_description
1 polymer ?
#
loop_
_entity_poly.entity_id
_entity_poly.type
_entity_poly.pdbx_seq_one_letter_code
_entity_poly.pdbx_strand_id
1 'polypeptide(L)'
;MTAVDAAERHVQELQALLAAVRAARARLPSLRHATGTVGAPGSWTDTAAHRLHHDELVPLTDQLTHGLDRAEQAVLDDLQQARRALTRAEEEHEAAERRSAS
;
A
#
# COMPACT_ATOMS: atom_id res chain seq x y z
N MET A 1 14.49 24.66 -10.11
CA MET A 1 13.93 23.30 -10.01
C MET A 1 13.29 22.99 -11.33
N THR A 2 13.85 22.04 -12.07
CA THR A 2 13.39 21.67 -13.41
C THR A 2 12.13 20.81 -13.35
N ALA A 3 11.46 20.61 -14.50
CA ALA A 3 10.35 19.66 -14.59
C ALA A 3 10.80 18.23 -14.28
N VAL A 4 12.05 17.88 -14.61
CA VAL A 4 12.68 16.59 -14.30
C VAL A 4 12.86 16.45 -12.79
N ASP A 5 13.45 17.44 -12.10
CA ASP A 5 13.64 17.41 -10.64
C ASP A 5 12.31 17.20 -9.88
N ALA A 6 11.22 17.82 -10.39
CA ALA A 6 9.89 17.69 -9.80
C ALA A 6 9.31 16.29 -10.03
N ALA A 7 9.48 15.73 -11.22
CA ALA A 7 9.01 14.39 -11.56
C ALA A 7 9.79 13.30 -10.80
N GLU A 8 11.11 13.45 -10.65
CA GLU A 8 11.95 12.55 -9.85
C GLU A 8 11.52 12.53 -8.39
N ARG A 9 11.32 13.71 -7.79
CA ARG A 9 10.86 13.81 -6.40
C ARG A 9 9.51 13.12 -6.22
N HIS A 10 8.59 13.31 -7.15
CA HIS A 10 7.28 12.66 -7.09
C HIS A 10 7.39 11.13 -7.16
N VAL A 11 8.27 10.58 -8.01
CA VAL A 11 8.55 9.13 -8.05
C VAL A 11 9.11 8.64 -6.72
N GLN A 12 10.04 9.38 -6.11
CA GLN A 12 10.62 9.02 -4.81
C GLN A 12 9.57 9.04 -3.69
N GLU A 13 8.70 10.04 -3.67
CA GLU A 13 7.59 10.14 -2.71
C GLU A 13 6.64 8.93 -2.81
N LEU A 14 6.27 8.53 -4.03
CA LEU A 14 5.42 7.36 -4.26
C LEU A 14 6.11 6.04 -3.88
N GLN A 15 7.42 5.93 -4.10
CA GLN A 15 8.20 4.77 -3.64
C GLN A 15 8.24 4.69 -2.11
N ALA A 16 8.41 5.82 -1.42
CA ALA A 16 8.37 5.88 0.04
C ALA A 16 6.98 5.52 0.58
N LEU A 17 5.92 6.00 -0.07
CA LEU A 17 4.55 5.65 0.28
C LEU A 17 4.29 4.15 0.11
N LEU A 18 4.73 3.55 -1.00
CA LEU A 18 4.61 2.11 -1.24
C LEU A 18 5.32 1.29 -0.16
N ALA A 19 6.52 1.69 0.23
CA ALA A 19 7.26 1.04 1.31
C ALA A 19 6.51 1.14 2.65
N ALA A 20 5.90 2.29 2.95
CA ALA A 20 5.10 2.48 4.16
C ALA A 20 3.85 1.59 4.17
N VAL A 21 3.13 1.49 3.04
CA VAL A 21 1.95 0.61 2.90
C VAL A 21 2.33 -0.86 3.13
N ARG A 22 3.42 -1.33 2.50
CA ARG A 22 3.92 -2.69 2.68
C ARG A 22 4.34 -2.98 4.12
N ALA A 23 5.00 -2.01 4.76
CA ALA A 23 5.37 -2.13 6.17
C ALA A 23 4.15 -2.17 7.10
N ALA A 24 3.09 -1.40 6.81
CA ALA A 24 1.83 -1.44 7.54
C ALA A 24 1.15 -2.81 7.38
N ARG A 25 1.10 -3.33 6.15
CA ARG A 25 0.56 -4.67 5.85
C ARG A 25 1.31 -5.78 6.58
N ALA A 26 2.64 -5.74 6.60
CA ALA A 26 3.46 -6.74 7.29
C ALA A 26 3.23 -6.76 8.82
N ARG A 27 2.70 -5.67 9.40
CA ARG A 27 2.38 -5.57 10.82
C ARG A 27 0.97 -6.04 11.16
N LEU A 28 0.10 -6.31 10.17
CA LEU A 28 -1.24 -6.81 10.44
C LEU A 28 -1.15 -8.26 10.96
N PRO A 29 -1.63 -8.54 12.18
CA PRO A 29 -1.68 -9.90 12.68
C PRO A 29 -2.71 -10.70 11.89
N SER A 30 -2.34 -11.91 11.46
CA SER A 30 -3.32 -12.85 10.89
C SER A 30 -4.17 -13.44 12.01
N LEU A 31 -5.36 -12.87 12.23
CA LEU A 31 -6.30 -13.39 13.23
C LEU A 31 -6.91 -14.74 12.83
N ARG A 32 -6.79 -15.15 11.56
CA ARG A 32 -7.24 -16.48 11.10
C ARG A 32 -6.62 -17.64 11.86
N HIS A 33 -5.40 -17.50 12.36
CA HIS A 33 -4.69 -18.56 13.10
C HIS A 33 -4.96 -18.56 14.61
N ALA A 34 -5.42 -17.44 15.17
CA ALA A 34 -5.77 -17.31 16.59
C ALA A 34 -7.12 -17.99 16.93
N THR A 35 -7.88 -18.40 15.91
CA THR A 35 -9.18 -19.08 16.00
C THR A 35 -9.11 -20.43 16.71
N GLY A 36 -7.94 -21.09 16.75
CA GLY A 36 -7.81 -22.42 17.34
C GLY A 36 -7.82 -22.48 18.87
N THR A 37 -7.65 -21.34 19.55
CA THR A 37 -7.45 -21.30 21.02
C THR A 37 -8.49 -20.45 21.78
N VAL A 38 -9.27 -19.61 21.09
CA VAL A 38 -10.28 -18.74 21.70
C VAL A 38 -11.68 -19.32 21.45
N GLY A 39 -12.38 -19.70 22.51
CA GLY A 39 -13.70 -20.35 22.41
C GLY A 39 -13.63 -21.88 22.34
N ALA A 40 -12.70 -22.51 23.08
CA ALA A 40 -12.70 -23.96 23.22
C ALA A 40 -14.00 -24.41 23.92
N PRO A 41 -14.63 -25.51 23.44
CA PRO A 41 -15.89 -26.01 24.00
C PRO A 41 -15.80 -26.18 25.51
N GLY A 42 -16.66 -25.50 26.27
CA GLY A 42 -16.72 -25.59 27.73
C GLY A 42 -15.89 -24.56 28.51
N SER A 43 -15.29 -23.57 27.85
CA SER A 43 -14.67 -22.41 28.53
C SER A 43 -15.69 -21.36 28.96
N TRP A 44 -15.42 -20.56 29.99
CA TRP A 44 -16.35 -19.50 30.43
C TRP A 44 -16.54 -18.39 29.37
N THR A 45 -15.63 -18.32 28.40
CA THR A 45 -15.65 -17.39 27.27
C THR A 45 -16.21 -18.00 25.98
N ASP A 46 -16.61 -19.28 26.00
CA ASP A 46 -16.89 -20.11 24.82
C ASP A 46 -17.70 -19.36 23.75
N THR A 47 -18.93 -18.94 24.04
CA THR A 47 -19.79 -18.26 23.05
C THR A 47 -19.53 -16.77 22.88
N ALA A 48 -19.02 -16.06 23.90
CA ALA A 48 -18.82 -14.61 23.81
C ALA A 48 -17.51 -14.28 23.07
N ALA A 49 -16.42 -14.97 23.42
CA ALA A 49 -15.15 -14.78 22.74
C ALA A 49 -15.11 -15.43 21.36
N HIS A 50 -15.83 -16.54 21.14
CA HIS A 50 -16.01 -17.09 19.79
C HIS A 50 -16.73 -16.10 18.87
N ARG A 51 -17.86 -15.51 19.31
CA ARG A 51 -18.60 -14.50 18.53
C ARG A 51 -17.78 -13.24 18.29
N LEU A 52 -17.16 -12.68 19.33
CA LEU A 52 -16.28 -11.52 19.16
C LEU A 52 -15.16 -11.80 18.15
N HIS A 53 -14.56 -12.99 18.20
CA HIS A 53 -13.47 -13.34 17.31
C HIS A 53 -13.94 -13.59 15.87
N HIS A 54 -14.96 -14.42 15.68
CA HIS A 54 -15.42 -14.86 14.37
C HIS A 54 -16.32 -13.84 13.68
N ASP A 55 -17.23 -13.21 14.42
CA ASP A 55 -18.25 -12.32 13.84
C ASP A 55 -17.79 -10.87 13.76
N GLU A 56 -16.84 -10.45 14.60
CA GLU A 56 -16.33 -9.07 14.61
C GLU A 56 -14.87 -8.98 14.16
N LEU A 57 -13.93 -9.65 14.84
CA LEU A 57 -12.49 -9.44 14.61
C LEU A 57 -11.99 -10.00 13.28
N VAL A 58 -12.42 -11.20 12.87
CA VAL A 58 -12.04 -11.80 11.58
C VAL A 58 -12.53 -10.94 10.40
N PRO A 59 -13.82 -10.53 10.33
CA PRO A 59 -14.31 -9.65 9.27
C PRO A 59 -13.60 -8.29 9.22
N LEU A 60 -13.31 -7.67 10.37
CA LEU A 60 -12.57 -6.41 10.43
C LEU A 60 -11.14 -6.58 9.89
N THR A 61 -10.47 -7.67 10.24
CA THR A 61 -9.11 -7.95 9.78
C THR A 61 -9.09 -8.24 8.28
N ASP A 62 -10.07 -8.98 7.77
CA ASP A 62 -10.22 -9.23 6.34
C ASP A 62 -10.51 -7.90 5.60
N GLN A 63 -11.42 -7.04 6.09
CA GLN A 63 -11.68 -5.72 5.50
C GLN A 63 -10.44 -4.83 5.46
N LEU A 64 -9.66 -4.81 6.54
CA LEU A 64 -8.39 -4.07 6.59
C LEU A 64 -7.37 -4.60 5.58
N THR A 65 -7.28 -5.93 5.44
CA THR A 65 -6.38 -6.57 4.46
C THR A 65 -6.75 -6.17 3.04
N HIS A 66 -8.03 -6.27 2.67
CA HIS A 66 -8.51 -5.86 1.34
C HIS A 66 -8.36 -4.35 1.10
N GLY A 67 -8.54 -3.53 2.14
CA GLY A 67 -8.31 -2.08 2.07
C GLY A 67 -6.85 -1.75 1.75
N LEU A 68 -5.91 -2.42 2.42
CA LEU A 68 -4.48 -2.25 2.18
C LEU A 68 -4.05 -2.80 0.82
N ASP A 69 -4.60 -3.93 0.35
CA ASP A 69 -4.33 -4.45 -0.99
C ASP A 69 -4.75 -3.45 -2.07
N ARG A 70 -5.94 -2.84 -1.93
CA ARG A 70 -6.40 -1.78 -2.85
C ARG A 70 -5.53 -0.53 -2.79
N ALA A 71 -5.11 -0.12 -1.59
CA ALA A 71 -4.21 1.01 -1.42
C ALA A 71 -2.83 0.75 -2.04
N GLU A 72 -2.27 -0.45 -1.86
CA GLU A 72 -1.01 -0.85 -2.50
C GLU A 72 -1.12 -0.80 -4.02
N GLN A 73 -2.21 -1.32 -4.58
CA GLN A 73 -2.42 -1.29 -6.03
C GLN A 73 -2.55 0.14 -6.56
N ALA A 74 -3.30 1.01 -5.89
CA ALA A 74 -3.44 2.42 -6.29
C ALA A 74 -2.07 3.13 -6.33
N VAL A 75 -1.22 2.90 -5.32
CA VAL A 75 0.13 3.48 -5.29
C VAL A 75 1.03 2.92 -6.41
N LEU A 76 0.88 1.64 -6.76
CA LEU A 76 1.61 1.04 -7.88
C LEU A 76 1.20 1.66 -9.23
N ASP A 77 -0.10 1.87 -9.42
CA ASP A 77 -0.65 2.48 -10.63
C ASP A 77 -0.16 3.94 -10.77
N ASP A 78 -0.22 4.70 -9.67
CA ASP A 78 0.29 6.08 -9.61
C ASP A 78 1.80 6.14 -9.87
N LEU A 79 2.58 5.20 -9.31
CA LEU A 79 4.02 5.12 -9.53
C LEU A 79 4.36 4.82 -10.99
N GLN A 80 3.59 3.96 -11.65
CA GLN A 80 3.75 3.68 -13.07
C GLN A 80 3.45 4.92 -13.91
N GLN A 81 2.40 5.67 -13.56
CA GLN A 81 2.08 6.93 -14.22
C GLN A 81 3.17 7.99 -14.01
N ALA A 82 3.68 8.14 -12.79
CA ALA A 82 4.74 9.08 -12.45
C ALA A 82 6.05 8.78 -13.21
N ARG A 83 6.42 7.50 -13.33
CA ARG A 83 7.59 7.10 -14.13
C ARG A 83 7.46 7.46 -15.61
N ARG A 84 6.28 7.28 -16.20
CA ARG A 84 6.01 7.71 -17.58
C ARG A 84 6.07 9.24 -17.73
N ALA A 85 5.65 9.98 -16.71
CA ALA A 85 5.77 11.44 -16.71
C ALA A 85 7.24 11.89 -16.62
N LEU A 86 8.05 11.21 -15.79
CA LEU A 86 9.48 11.46 -15.69
C LEU A 86 10.19 11.26 -17.04
N THR A 87 9.98 10.12 -17.70
CA THR A 87 10.57 9.86 -19.02
C THR A 87 10.22 10.94 -20.03
N ARG A 88 8.96 11.40 -20.06
CA ARG A 88 8.55 12.50 -20.94
C ARG A 88 9.24 13.83 -20.59
N ALA A 89 9.38 14.14 -19.30
CA ALA A 89 10.08 15.35 -18.86
C ALA A 89 11.58 15.31 -19.23
N GLU A 90 12.21 14.15 -19.15
CA GLU A 90 13.60 13.93 -19.59
C GLU A 90 13.75 14.16 -21.10
N GLU A 91 12.87 13.55 -21.91
CA GLU A 91 12.84 13.72 -23.37
C GLU A 91 12.63 15.19 -23.79
N GLU A 92 11.71 15.89 -23.13
CA GLU A 92 11.43 17.31 -23.37
C GLU A 92 12.61 18.19 -22.98
N HIS A 93 13.26 17.90 -21.86
CA HIS A 93 14.45 18.61 -21.41
C HIS A 93 15.60 18.43 -22.40
N GLU A 94 15.88 17.19 -22.84
CA GLU A 94 16.91 16.90 -23.82
C GLU A 94 16.63 17.58 -25.18
N ALA A 95 15.37 17.59 -25.61
CA ALA A 95 14.96 18.29 -26.83
C ALA A 95 15.07 19.82 -26.71
N ALA A 96 14.91 20.39 -25.52
CA ALA A 96 15.12 21.81 -25.26
C ALA A 96 16.61 22.17 -25.27
N GLU A 97 17.46 21.35 -24.65
CA GLU A 97 18.93 21.50 -24.67
C GLU A 97 19.47 21.43 -26.11
N ARG A 98 19.05 20.43 -26.89
CA ARG A 98 19.45 20.28 -28.31
C ARG A 98 19.05 21.47 -29.18
N ARG A 99 17.87 22.06 -28.95
CA ARG A 99 17.42 23.26 -29.67
C ARG A 99 18.18 24.52 -29.25
N SER A 100 18.63 24.58 -28.01
CA SER A 100 19.36 25.74 -27.47
C SER A 100 20.84 25.73 -27.86
N ALA A 101 21.38 24.56 -28.21
CA ALA A 101 22.76 24.35 -28.65
C ALA A 101 22.97 24.48 -30.17
N SER A 102 21.91 24.71 -30.96
CA SER A 102 21.94 24.81 -32.42
C SER A 102 21.69 26.23 -32.90
#